data_AF-A0A0D1C2L2-F1
#
_entry.id   AF-A0A0D1C2L2-F1
#
_cell.length_a   1.000
_cell.length_b   1.000
_cell.length_c   1.000
_cell.angle_alpha   90.00
_cell.angle_beta   90.00
_cell.angle_gamma   90.00
#
_symmetry.space_group_name_H-M   'P 1'
#
loop_
_entity.id
_entity.type
_entity.pdbx_description
1 polymer ?
#
loop_
_entity_poly.entity_id
_entity_poly.type
_entity_poly.pdbx_seq_one_letter_code
_entity_poly.pdbx_strand_id
1 'polypeptide(L)'
;MENGVTDRLWDKDVQGFISACRQEKLCDIALDHRDGNGKALLTVAATYRSRKGRIVPVGYRWADSKSGLTAEVYVGKAKAPAELELDGLFRLALRAGLWGERRHVAFALMAITDVQAKADGVRGRLQLEYLKALGGDEPNSAVSGRVDAAGTPERKALMAQADGLTMQTLNDLAYLYGARSGHGAH
;
A
#
# COMPACT_ATOMS: atom_id res chain seq x y z
N MET A 1 31.89 -8.88 4.28
CA MET A 1 31.99 -7.46 3.90
C MET A 1 30.64 -7.04 3.33
N GLU A 2 30.08 -5.95 3.87
CA GLU A 2 28.97 -5.12 3.34
C GLU A 2 27.57 -5.74 3.13
N ASN A 3 26.88 -6.09 4.23
CA ASN A 3 25.39 -6.09 4.28
C ASN A 3 24.82 -4.81 4.94
N GLY A 4 25.68 -3.91 5.42
CA GLY A 4 25.27 -2.78 6.25
C GLY A 4 24.54 -1.65 5.52
N VAL A 5 24.66 -1.53 4.21
CA VAL A 5 23.97 -0.50 3.42
C VAL A 5 22.56 -0.96 3.03
N THR A 6 22.40 -2.24 2.71
CA THR A 6 21.09 -2.85 2.41
C THR A 6 20.19 -2.90 3.65
N ASP A 7 20.73 -3.27 4.82
CA ASP A 7 19.97 -3.25 6.09
C ASP A 7 19.55 -1.82 6.50
N ARG A 8 20.44 -0.83 6.34
CA ARG A 8 20.13 0.58 6.69
C ARG A 8 19.14 1.25 5.74
N LEU A 9 19.15 0.88 4.47
CA LEU A 9 18.18 1.37 3.49
C LEU A 9 16.82 0.69 3.66
N TRP A 10 16.82 -0.60 4.00
CA TRP A 10 15.63 -1.35 4.42
C TRP A 10 14.96 -0.68 5.62
N ASP A 11 15.75 -0.36 6.65
CA ASP A 11 15.27 0.43 7.78
C ASP A 11 14.68 1.75 7.31
N LYS A 12 15.33 2.49 6.41
CA LYS A 12 14.82 3.79 5.97
C LYS A 12 13.46 3.72 5.26
N ASP A 13 13.30 2.79 4.31
CA ASP A 13 12.06 2.68 3.53
C ASP A 13 10.91 2.15 4.40
N VAL A 14 11.18 1.15 5.25
CA VAL A 14 10.22 0.62 6.22
C VAL A 14 9.83 1.68 7.26
N GLN A 15 10.80 2.40 7.83
CA GLN A 15 10.51 3.52 8.74
C GLN A 15 9.74 4.64 8.04
N GLY A 16 10.01 4.89 6.75
CA GLY A 16 9.24 5.81 5.93
C GLY A 16 7.77 5.39 5.82
N PHE A 17 7.51 4.11 5.56
CA PHE A 17 6.15 3.56 5.51
C PHE A 17 5.46 3.59 6.88
N ILE A 18 6.16 3.19 7.95
CA ILE A 18 5.67 3.28 9.33
C ILE A 18 5.29 4.72 9.68
N SER A 19 6.13 5.69 9.33
CA SER A 19 5.87 7.11 9.56
C SER A 19 4.62 7.59 8.80
N ALA A 20 4.44 7.16 7.55
CA ALA A 20 3.25 7.48 6.77
C ALA A 20 1.97 6.85 7.39
N CYS A 21 2.06 5.67 7.99
CA CYS A 21 0.93 5.01 8.65
C CYS A 21 0.49 5.72 9.94
N ARG A 22 1.39 6.42 10.64
CA ARG A 22 1.13 7.14 11.90
C ARG A 22 0.26 8.41 11.72
N GLN A 23 -0.27 8.66 10.54
CA GLN A 23 -1.08 9.84 10.27
C GLN A 23 -2.38 9.86 11.08
N GLU A 24 -2.53 10.87 11.94
CA GLU A 24 -3.65 11.02 12.88
C GLU A 24 -5.04 11.08 12.22
N LYS A 25 -5.10 11.38 10.92
CA LYS A 25 -6.36 11.52 10.17
C LYS A 25 -6.84 10.21 9.55
N LEU A 26 -6.01 9.18 9.57
CA LEU A 26 -6.31 7.87 8.99
C LEU A 26 -6.41 6.83 10.09
N CYS A 27 -7.43 5.99 10.00
CA CYS A 27 -7.62 4.80 10.81
C CYS A 27 -7.82 3.61 9.88
N ASP A 28 -7.61 2.38 10.37
CA ASP A 28 -7.92 1.16 9.59
C ASP A 28 -7.25 1.14 8.22
N ILE A 29 -5.98 1.51 8.17
CA ILE A 29 -5.22 1.45 6.93
C ILE A 29 -5.13 -0.02 6.52
N ALA A 30 -5.66 -0.33 5.36
CA ALA A 30 -5.63 -1.65 4.73
C ALA A 30 -5.03 -1.52 3.34
N LEU A 31 -4.12 -2.43 3.03
CA LEU A 31 -3.44 -2.51 1.74
C LEU A 31 -3.89 -3.77 1.01
N ASP A 32 -4.19 -3.61 -0.27
CA ASP A 32 -4.57 -4.71 -1.15
C ASP A 32 -3.94 -4.53 -2.53
N HIS A 33 -3.92 -5.57 -3.36
CA HIS A 33 -3.48 -5.49 -4.74
C HIS A 33 -4.63 -5.73 -5.71
N ARG A 34 -4.52 -5.07 -6.86
CA ARG A 34 -5.34 -5.37 -8.03
C ARG A 34 -4.42 -5.79 -9.17
N ASP A 35 -4.79 -6.84 -9.89
CA ASP A 35 -4.08 -7.20 -11.11
C ASP A 35 -4.34 -6.15 -12.20
N GLY A 36 -3.26 -5.58 -12.73
CA GLY A 36 -3.32 -4.63 -13.83
C GLY A 36 -2.24 -4.92 -14.86
N ASN A 37 -2.64 -5.40 -16.04
CA ASN A 37 -1.74 -5.67 -17.17
C ASN A 37 -0.52 -6.54 -16.79
N GLY A 38 -0.71 -7.57 -15.95
CA GLY A 38 0.37 -8.44 -15.50
C GLY A 38 1.26 -7.88 -14.38
N LYS A 39 0.90 -6.71 -13.82
CA LYS A 39 1.54 -6.12 -12.65
C LYS A 39 0.55 -6.04 -11.49
N ALA A 40 0.99 -6.43 -10.30
CA ALA A 40 0.23 -6.16 -9.08
C ALA A 40 0.25 -4.64 -8.82
N LEU A 41 -0.93 -4.02 -8.76
CA LEU A 41 -1.11 -2.60 -8.51
C LEU A 41 -1.63 -2.39 -7.09
N LEU A 42 -0.85 -1.70 -6.28
CA LEU A 42 -1.17 -1.49 -4.87
C LEU A 42 -2.35 -0.51 -4.73
N THR A 43 -3.26 -0.86 -3.82
CA THR A 43 -4.39 -0.05 -3.39
C THR A 43 -4.31 0.15 -1.88
N VAL A 44 -4.79 1.30 -1.41
CA VAL A 44 -4.82 1.65 0.02
C VAL A 44 -6.22 2.11 0.35
N ALA A 45 -6.83 1.51 1.36
CA ALA A 45 -8.08 1.94 1.95
C ALA A 45 -7.84 2.36 3.39
N ALA A 46 -8.56 3.37 3.86
CA ALA A 46 -8.53 3.81 5.23
C ALA A 46 -9.88 4.43 5.60
N THR A 47 -10.05 4.70 6.88
CA THR A 47 -11.18 5.41 7.44
C THR A 47 -10.76 6.80 7.87
N TYR A 48 -11.49 7.82 7.39
CA TYR A 48 -11.45 9.18 7.92
C TYR A 48 -12.59 9.37 8.93
N ARG A 49 -12.25 9.76 10.16
CA ARG A 49 -13.25 10.11 11.19
C ARG A 49 -13.55 11.61 11.11
N SER A 50 -14.76 11.92 10.68
CA SER A 50 -15.31 13.28 10.64
C SER A 50 -15.44 13.85 12.06
N ARG A 51 -15.31 15.19 12.19
CA ARG A 51 -15.62 15.94 13.42
C ARG A 51 -17.04 15.68 13.95
N LYS A 52 -17.98 15.29 13.08
CA LYS A 52 -19.35 14.90 13.45
C LYS A 52 -19.49 13.42 13.82
N GLY A 53 -18.38 12.70 14.03
CA GLY A 53 -18.37 11.27 14.36
C GLY A 53 -18.64 10.32 13.18
N ARG A 54 -18.86 10.85 11.97
CA ARG A 54 -19.08 10.01 10.77
C ARG A 54 -17.80 9.30 10.36
N ILE A 55 -17.90 8.01 10.10
CA ILE A 55 -16.86 7.17 9.49
C ILE A 55 -16.99 7.31 7.98
N VAL A 56 -15.95 7.82 7.33
CA VAL A 56 -15.94 8.03 5.88
C VAL A 56 -14.80 7.21 5.28
N PRO A 57 -15.08 6.26 4.37
CA PRO A 57 -14.02 5.52 3.70
C PRO A 57 -13.26 6.47 2.78
N VAL A 58 -11.95 6.37 2.81
CA VAL A 58 -11.02 7.15 1.99
C VAL A 58 -9.97 6.20 1.42
N GLY A 59 -9.44 6.49 0.25
CA GLY A 59 -8.42 5.60 -0.29
C GLY A 59 -7.86 5.98 -1.64
N TYR A 60 -6.88 5.19 -2.06
CA TYR A 60 -6.21 5.20 -3.34
C TYR A 60 -6.45 3.85 -4.00
N ARG A 61 -6.85 3.85 -5.27
CA ARG A 61 -7.07 2.62 -6.04
C ARG A 61 -6.84 2.81 -7.52
N TRP A 62 -6.75 1.68 -8.22
CA TRP A 62 -6.70 1.65 -9.68
C TRP A 62 -8.08 1.33 -10.23
N ALA A 63 -8.57 2.16 -11.15
CA ALA A 63 -9.86 2.01 -11.82
C ALA A 63 -9.68 1.91 -13.33
N ASP A 64 -10.59 1.19 -13.98
CA ASP A 64 -10.61 1.10 -15.43
C ASP A 64 -11.09 2.42 -16.03
N SER A 65 -10.40 2.89 -17.05
CA SER A 65 -10.72 4.07 -17.84
C SER A 65 -10.71 3.73 -19.32
N LYS A 66 -11.19 4.67 -20.15
CA LYS A 66 -11.19 4.51 -21.62
C LYS A 66 -9.79 4.28 -22.20
N SER A 67 -8.74 4.76 -21.53
CA SER A 67 -7.34 4.65 -21.96
C SER A 67 -6.54 3.62 -21.16
N GLY A 68 -7.19 2.73 -20.40
CA GLY A 68 -6.55 1.73 -19.55
C GLY A 68 -6.73 2.01 -18.06
N LEU A 69 -5.82 1.52 -17.23
CA LEU A 69 -5.91 1.69 -15.77
C LEU A 69 -5.44 3.09 -15.35
N THR A 70 -6.24 3.76 -14.53
CA THR A 70 -5.93 5.08 -13.97
C THR A 70 -6.02 5.04 -12.45
N ALA A 71 -5.06 5.70 -11.80
CA ALA A 71 -5.09 5.89 -10.36
C ALA A 71 -6.15 6.92 -9.96
N GLU A 72 -6.97 6.56 -8.97
CA GLU A 72 -7.99 7.42 -8.40
C GLU A 72 -7.85 7.48 -6.87
N VAL A 73 -8.13 8.65 -6.31
CA VAL A 73 -8.41 8.82 -4.88
C VAL A 73 -9.91 8.98 -4.66
N TYR A 74 -10.39 8.50 -3.51
CA TYR A 74 -11.82 8.56 -3.17
C TYR A 74 -12.07 8.99 -1.72
N VAL A 75 -13.26 9.57 -1.51
CA VAL A 75 -13.82 9.94 -0.21
C VAL A 75 -15.30 9.63 -0.23
N GLY A 76 -15.73 8.64 0.55
CA GLY A 76 -17.08 8.10 0.48
C GLY A 76 -17.40 7.62 -0.93
N LYS A 77 -18.44 8.19 -1.53
CA LYS A 77 -18.85 7.91 -2.92
C LYS A 77 -18.16 8.82 -3.94
N ALA A 78 -17.51 9.90 -3.50
CA ALA A 78 -16.86 10.83 -4.40
C ALA A 78 -15.46 10.33 -4.77
N LYS A 79 -15.07 10.50 -6.03
CA LYS A 79 -13.77 10.06 -6.55
C LYS A 79 -13.19 11.05 -7.55
N ALA A 80 -11.88 11.01 -7.72
CA ALA A 80 -11.15 11.83 -8.67
C ALA A 80 -9.81 11.17 -9.05
N PRO A 81 -9.13 11.62 -10.11
CA PRO A 81 -7.75 11.20 -10.41
C PRO A 81 -6.84 11.38 -9.19
N ALA A 82 -5.83 10.53 -9.04
CA ALA A 82 -4.90 10.61 -7.90
C ALA A 82 -3.94 11.82 -8.00
N GLU A 83 -3.62 12.27 -9.22
CA GLU A 83 -2.75 13.42 -9.51
C GLU A 83 -3.52 14.75 -9.39
N LEU A 84 -4.06 15.01 -8.20
CA LEU A 84 -4.72 16.27 -7.91
C LEU A 84 -3.85 17.16 -7.02
N GLU A 85 -3.78 18.42 -7.41
CA GLU A 85 -3.37 19.49 -6.52
C GLU A 85 -4.38 19.69 -5.38
N LEU A 86 -3.97 20.46 -4.37
CA LEU A 86 -4.74 20.69 -3.15
C LEU A 86 -6.16 21.23 -3.43
N ASP A 87 -6.31 22.11 -4.42
CA ASP A 87 -7.62 22.64 -4.83
C ASP A 87 -8.54 21.56 -5.40
N GLY A 88 -7.99 20.59 -6.12
CA GLY A 88 -8.71 19.41 -6.60
C GLY A 88 -9.19 18.53 -5.46
N LEU A 89 -8.34 18.33 -4.45
CA LEU A 89 -8.68 17.57 -3.23
C LEU A 89 -9.76 18.29 -2.40
N PHE A 90 -9.73 19.62 -2.32
CA PHE A 90 -10.81 20.39 -1.70
C PHE A 90 -12.13 20.20 -2.44
N ARG A 91 -12.14 20.30 -3.77
CA ARG A 91 -13.34 20.05 -4.58
C ARG A 91 -13.87 18.63 -4.39
N LEU A 92 -12.98 17.64 -4.25
CA LEU A 92 -13.37 16.27 -3.93
C LEU A 92 -14.04 16.16 -2.56
N ALA A 93 -13.49 16.79 -1.52
CA ALA A 93 -14.09 16.82 -0.19
C ALA A 93 -15.46 17.54 -0.18
N LEU A 94 -15.63 18.59 -0.98
CA LEU A 94 -16.91 19.29 -1.16
C LEU A 94 -17.96 18.37 -1.80
N ARG A 95 -17.60 17.63 -2.85
CA ARG A 95 -18.47 16.62 -3.48
C ARG A 95 -18.84 15.49 -2.52
N ALA A 96 -17.99 15.17 -1.56
CA ALA A 96 -18.27 14.21 -0.49
C ALA A 96 -19.13 14.78 0.66
N GLY A 97 -19.56 16.04 0.61
CA GLY A 97 -20.37 16.68 1.65
C GLY A 97 -19.59 17.01 2.94
N LEU A 98 -18.27 17.19 2.84
CA LEU A 98 -17.35 17.47 3.96
C LEU A 98 -16.84 18.91 3.94
N TRP A 99 -17.72 19.88 3.68
CA TRP A 99 -17.37 21.29 3.45
C TRP A 99 -16.60 21.95 4.61
N GLY A 100 -17.05 21.71 5.85
CA GLY A 100 -16.42 22.24 7.07
C GLY A 100 -15.13 21.54 7.48
N GLU A 101 -14.78 20.45 6.78
CA GLU A 101 -13.60 19.62 7.08
C GLU A 101 -12.71 19.44 5.85
N ARG A 102 -12.96 20.18 4.76
CA ARG A 102 -12.30 19.99 3.46
C ARG A 102 -10.77 19.99 3.55
N ARG A 103 -10.21 20.80 4.44
CA ARG A 103 -8.76 20.88 4.68
C ARG A 103 -8.21 19.59 5.28
N HIS A 104 -8.90 19.04 6.29
CA HIS A 104 -8.51 17.78 6.91
C HIS A 104 -8.67 16.61 5.96
N VAL A 105 -9.76 16.59 5.18
CA VAL A 105 -9.99 15.55 4.18
C VAL A 105 -8.91 15.59 3.10
N ALA A 106 -8.53 16.76 2.61
CA ALA A 106 -7.45 16.89 1.64
C ALA A 106 -6.11 16.38 2.21
N PHE A 107 -5.79 16.70 3.47
CA PHE A 107 -4.60 16.15 4.12
C PHE A 107 -4.68 14.64 4.33
N ALA A 108 -5.86 14.09 4.66
CA ALA A 108 -6.06 12.65 4.75
C ALA A 108 -5.85 11.96 3.39
N LEU A 109 -6.31 12.57 2.30
CA LEU A 109 -6.08 12.07 0.95
C LEU A 109 -4.61 12.13 0.54
N MET A 110 -3.91 13.22 0.85
CA MET A 110 -2.47 13.30 0.64
C MET A 110 -1.72 12.23 1.44
N ALA A 111 -2.11 12.02 2.71
CA ALA A 111 -1.54 10.98 3.56
C ALA A 111 -1.78 9.58 2.97
N ILE A 112 -2.95 9.31 2.40
CA ILE A 112 -3.23 8.04 1.71
C ILE A 112 -2.31 7.85 0.50
N THR A 113 -2.13 8.89 -0.31
CA THR A 113 -1.24 8.81 -1.48
C THR A 113 0.21 8.59 -1.03
N ASP A 114 0.65 9.23 0.06
CA ASP A 114 1.97 9.01 0.64
C ASP A 114 2.12 7.57 1.17
N VAL A 115 1.14 7.06 1.94
CA VAL A 115 1.11 5.66 2.39
C VAL A 115 1.23 4.70 1.22
N GLN A 116 0.48 4.93 0.14
CA GLN A 116 0.56 4.11 -1.07
C GLN A 116 1.95 4.15 -1.69
N ALA A 117 2.54 5.34 -1.86
CA ALA A 117 3.87 5.48 -2.44
C ALA A 117 4.96 4.82 -1.59
N LYS A 118 4.91 4.97 -0.26
CA LYS A 118 5.86 4.32 0.66
C LYS A 118 5.71 2.81 0.67
N ALA A 119 4.47 2.33 0.73
CA ALA A 119 4.19 0.90 0.69
C ALA A 119 4.65 0.27 -0.63
N ASP A 120 4.45 0.94 -1.77
CA ASP A 120 4.94 0.45 -3.06
C ASP A 120 6.47 0.37 -3.11
N GLY A 121 7.17 1.31 -2.46
CA GLY A 121 8.63 1.30 -2.30
C GLY A 121 9.15 0.13 -1.45
N VAL A 122 8.44 -0.22 -0.37
CA VAL A 122 8.79 -1.35 0.51
C VAL A 122 8.45 -2.69 -0.14
N ARG A 123 7.30 -2.77 -0.82
CA ARG A 123 6.72 -3.99 -1.39
C ARG A 123 7.70 -4.76 -2.27
N GLY A 124 8.35 -4.11 -3.24
CA GLY A 124 9.22 -4.78 -4.19
C GLY A 124 10.43 -5.48 -3.52
N ARG A 125 10.89 -4.94 -2.40
CA ARG A 125 12.00 -5.52 -1.63
C ARG A 125 11.53 -6.67 -0.74
N LEU A 126 10.41 -6.51 -0.03
CA LEU A 126 9.79 -7.60 0.75
C LEU A 126 9.55 -8.83 -0.12
N GLN A 127 8.97 -8.62 -1.30
CA GLN A 127 8.69 -9.71 -2.22
C GLN A 127 9.97 -10.44 -2.62
N LEU A 128 11.06 -9.73 -2.88
CA LEU A 128 12.36 -10.33 -3.20
C LEU A 128 12.94 -11.11 -2.01
N GLU A 129 12.82 -10.59 -0.79
CA GLU A 129 13.28 -11.27 0.42
C GLU A 129 12.48 -12.54 0.69
N TYR A 130 11.15 -12.48 0.57
CA TYR A 130 10.32 -13.67 0.71
C TYR A 130 10.57 -14.68 -0.40
N LEU A 131 10.81 -14.26 -1.64
CA LEU A 131 11.20 -15.18 -2.72
C LEU A 131 12.54 -15.88 -2.42
N LYS A 132 13.53 -15.16 -1.87
CA LYS A 132 14.81 -15.75 -1.46
C LYS A 132 14.64 -16.73 -0.29
N ALA A 133 13.81 -16.38 0.69
CA ALA A 133 13.54 -17.24 1.84
C ALA A 133 12.78 -18.52 1.44
N LEU A 134 11.78 -18.39 0.57
CA LEU A 134 10.97 -19.52 0.09
C LEU A 134 11.74 -20.42 -0.89
N GLY A 135 12.66 -19.85 -1.69
CA GLY A 135 13.56 -20.61 -2.56
C GLY A 135 14.84 -21.10 -1.87
N GLY A 136 15.01 -20.80 -0.59
CA GLY A 136 16.26 -20.91 0.17
C GLY A 136 16.46 -22.22 0.93
N ASP A 137 15.91 -23.33 0.45
CA ASP A 137 16.11 -24.67 1.03
C ASP A 137 16.68 -25.70 0.02
N GLU A 138 17.46 -25.24 -0.97
CA GLU A 138 18.36 -26.11 -1.72
C GLU A 138 19.84 -25.74 -1.48
N PRO A 139 20.45 -26.22 -0.39
CA PRO A 139 21.89 -26.36 -0.34
C PRO A 139 22.27 -27.62 -1.16
N ASN A 140 22.79 -27.41 -2.37
CA ASN A 140 23.26 -28.43 -3.33
C ASN A 140 22.20 -29.04 -4.27
N SER A 141 21.85 -28.33 -5.33
CA SER A 141 21.53 -28.98 -6.60
C SER A 141 22.45 -28.44 -7.69
N ALA A 142 23.66 -29.00 -7.72
CA ALA A 142 24.41 -29.15 -8.95
C ALA A 142 23.64 -30.12 -9.86
N VAL A 143 22.57 -29.67 -10.51
CA VAL A 143 21.89 -30.43 -11.58
C VAL A 143 21.53 -29.47 -12.71
N SER A 144 22.42 -29.46 -13.69
CA SER A 144 22.11 -29.62 -15.12
C SER A 144 20.83 -28.96 -15.64
N GLY A 145 21.03 -27.90 -16.46
CA GLY A 145 20.27 -27.62 -17.67
C GLY A 145 18.78 -27.97 -17.65
N ARG A 146 17.97 -27.12 -17.03
CA ARG A 146 16.52 -27.14 -17.23
C ARG A 146 16.05 -25.73 -17.56
N VAL A 147 16.00 -25.50 -18.87
CA VAL A 147 15.25 -24.48 -19.61
C VAL A 147 14.64 -23.38 -18.73
N ASP A 148 15.12 -22.15 -18.94
CA ASP A 148 14.51 -20.90 -18.52
C ASP A 148 13.04 -20.81 -19.01
N ALA A 149 12.13 -21.49 -18.33
CA ALA A 149 10.71 -21.40 -18.56
C ALA A 149 10.14 -20.51 -17.45
N ALA A 150 9.95 -19.23 -17.76
CA ALA A 150 9.30 -18.23 -16.92
C ALA A 150 7.80 -18.53 -16.62
N GLY A 151 7.41 -19.81 -16.52
CA GLY A 151 6.01 -20.25 -16.46
C GLY A 151 5.75 -21.59 -15.79
N THR A 152 6.70 -22.19 -15.05
CA THR A 152 6.40 -23.40 -14.27
C THR A 152 5.38 -23.10 -13.17
N PRO A 153 4.41 -24.00 -12.92
CA PRO A 153 3.36 -23.77 -11.92
C PRO A 153 3.93 -23.57 -10.51
N GLU A 154 5.05 -24.23 -10.21
CA GLU A 154 5.80 -24.09 -8.94
C GLU A 154 6.34 -22.67 -8.75
N ARG A 155 6.94 -22.07 -9.78
CA ARG A 155 7.45 -20.69 -9.70
C ARG A 155 6.31 -19.68 -9.54
N LYS A 156 5.16 -19.92 -10.18
CA LYS A 156 3.96 -19.10 -9.99
C LYS A 156 3.41 -19.23 -8.57
N ALA A 157 3.40 -20.43 -7.99
CA ALA A 157 2.97 -20.66 -6.62
C ALA A 157 3.90 -19.96 -5.61
N LEU A 158 5.22 -20.02 -5.82
CA LEU A 158 6.20 -19.30 -5.00
C LEU A 158 6.03 -17.78 -5.09
N MET A 159 5.78 -17.24 -6.29
CA MET A 159 5.48 -15.82 -6.47
C MET A 159 4.21 -15.41 -5.72
N ALA A 160 3.12 -16.17 -5.87
CA ALA A 160 1.87 -15.90 -5.16
C ALA A 160 2.03 -15.98 -3.64
N GLN A 161 2.83 -16.93 -3.13
CA GLN A 161 3.12 -17.04 -1.70
C GLN A 161 3.94 -15.85 -1.18
N ALA A 162 4.98 -15.45 -1.91
CA ALA A 162 5.78 -14.27 -1.56
C ALA A 162 4.93 -12.98 -1.58
N ASP A 163 4.01 -12.86 -2.54
CA ASP A 163 3.05 -11.76 -2.62
C ASP A 163 2.12 -11.74 -1.41
N GLY A 164 1.58 -12.91 -1.02
CA GLY A 164 0.76 -13.06 0.17
C GLY A 164 1.47 -12.61 1.45
N LEU A 165 2.71 -13.08 1.66
CA LEU A 165 3.54 -12.69 2.82
C LEU A 165 3.87 -11.20 2.81
N THR A 166 4.16 -10.64 1.65
CA THR A 166 4.43 -9.20 1.47
C THR A 166 3.22 -8.38 1.91
N MET A 167 2.04 -8.71 1.41
CA MET A 167 0.81 -8.00 1.75
C MET A 167 0.43 -8.16 3.22
N GLN A 168 0.62 -9.34 3.80
CA GLN A 168 0.42 -9.57 5.22
C GLN A 168 1.34 -8.66 6.05
N THR A 169 2.64 -8.62 5.72
CA THR A 169 3.63 -7.79 6.43
C THR A 169 3.28 -6.30 6.37
N LEU A 170 2.89 -5.80 5.19
CA LEU A 170 2.50 -4.40 5.03
C LEU A 170 1.25 -4.06 5.85
N ASN A 171 0.26 -4.96 5.88
CA ASN A 171 -0.95 -4.77 6.68
C ASN A 171 -0.66 -4.87 8.18
N ASP A 172 0.21 -5.78 8.62
CA ASP A 172 0.62 -5.90 10.02
C ASP A 172 1.33 -4.63 10.50
N LEU A 173 2.25 -4.08 9.69
CA LEU A 173 2.90 -2.80 9.97
C LEU A 173 1.89 -1.65 10.02
N ALA A 174 0.96 -1.58 9.05
CA ALA A 174 -0.09 -0.56 9.03
C ALA A 174 -1.02 -0.66 10.25
N TYR A 175 -1.32 -1.87 10.71
CA TYR A 175 -2.12 -2.13 11.90
C TYR A 175 -1.39 -1.74 13.19
N LEU A 176 -0.14 -2.17 13.36
CA LEU A 176 0.66 -1.91 14.57
C LEU A 176 0.97 -0.42 14.75
N TYR A 177 1.26 0.28 13.65
CA TYR A 177 1.71 1.67 13.69
C TYR A 177 0.68 2.69 13.22
N GLY A 178 -0.48 2.26 12.73
CA GLY A 178 -1.60 3.14 12.40
C GLY A 178 -2.22 3.77 13.64
N ALA A 179 -2.92 4.89 13.49
CA ALA A 179 -3.48 5.67 14.61
C ALA A 179 -4.50 4.91 15.50
N ARG A 180 -4.87 3.66 15.15
CA ARG A 180 -5.70 2.77 16.00
C ARG A 180 -4.94 2.08 17.13
N SER A 181 -3.61 2.00 17.10
CA SER A 181 -2.85 1.41 18.22
C SER A 181 -2.87 2.27 19.49
N GLY A 182 -3.46 3.47 19.45
CA GLY A 182 -3.56 4.39 20.59
C GLY A 182 -4.96 4.53 21.23
N HIS A 183 -5.98 3.75 20.88
CA HIS A 183 -7.33 3.85 21.46
C HIS A 183 -7.85 2.53 22.05
N GLY A 184 -6.97 1.82 22.76
CA GLY A 184 -7.31 0.68 23.62
C GLY A 184 -7.08 1.00 25.10
N ALA A 185 -7.57 2.14 25.58
CA ALA A 185 -7.63 2.45 27.02
C ALA A 185 -8.66 3.56 27.26
N HIS A 186 -9.92 3.19 27.38
CA HIS A 186 -10.92 3.95 28.12
C HIS A 186 -11.77 2.98 28.92
#